data_AF-A0A1R0ZJV1-F1
#
_entry.id   AF-A0A1R0ZJV1-F1
#
_cell.length_a   1.000
_cell.length_b   1.000
_cell.length_c   1.000
_cell.angle_alpha   90.00
_cell.angle_beta   90.00
_cell.angle_gamma   90.00
#
_symmetry.space_group_name_H-M   'P 1'
#
loop_
_entity.id
_entity.type
_entity.pdbx_description
1 polymer ?
#
loop_
_entity_poly.entity_id
_entity_poly.type
_entity_poly.pdbx_seq_one_letter_code
_entity_poly.pdbx_strand_id
1 'polypeptide(L)'
;MEYSDENSYFAVLEALTDVILNRGGMEWLNIMSKADVNPDEGNYLKLKDELEIRKFNFIELYNLNYQDLDFIDNLEHNIRVFSVDGAKEPDWDFIINAAIALGEYIIIRVGGEWLFSEQDERLYLSHIGGLENEQMNCLLLVSRYWSKPEYNPYSIKKVFLRIQGNLSENLSIN
;
A
#
# COMPACT_ATOMS: atom_id res chain seq x y z
N MET A 1 13.11 29.66 -2.00
CA MET A 1 12.08 30.61 -2.46
C MET A 1 12.17 31.82 -1.57
N GLU A 2 12.77 32.91 -2.06
CA GLU A 2 12.66 34.22 -1.42
C GLU A 2 11.46 34.94 -2.03
N TYR A 3 10.51 35.35 -1.20
CA TYR A 3 9.35 36.11 -1.63
C TYR A 3 9.79 37.55 -1.88
N SER A 4 9.52 38.08 -3.07
CA SER A 4 10.11 39.34 -3.54
C SER A 4 9.45 40.59 -2.93
N ASP A 5 8.24 40.47 -2.39
CA ASP A 5 7.51 41.54 -1.68
C ASP A 5 6.28 40.99 -0.92
N GLU A 6 5.68 41.80 -0.03
CA GLU A 6 4.50 41.44 0.76
C GLU A 6 3.30 40.99 -0.09
N ASN A 7 3.10 41.56 -1.28
CA ASN A 7 1.96 41.21 -2.13
C ASN A 7 2.10 39.78 -2.68
N SER A 8 3.32 39.38 -3.04
CA SER A 8 3.62 38.00 -3.46
C SER A 8 3.39 36.99 -2.33
N TYR A 9 3.65 37.39 -1.07
CA TYR A 9 3.37 36.56 0.10
C TYR A 9 1.86 36.40 0.36
N PHE A 10 1.08 37.49 0.32
CA PHE A 10 -0.38 37.42 0.48
C PHE A 10 -1.07 36.61 -0.62
N ALA A 11 -0.63 36.74 -1.87
CA ALA A 11 -1.17 35.95 -2.97
C ALA A 11 -0.94 34.44 -2.77
N VAL A 12 0.22 34.05 -2.22
CA VAL A 12 0.52 32.65 -1.89
C VAL A 12 -0.33 32.15 -0.72
N LEU A 13 -0.56 32.98 0.31
CA LEU A 13 -1.46 32.63 1.42
C LEU A 13 -2.92 32.48 0.99
N GLU A 14 -3.40 33.35 0.10
CA GLU A 14 -4.75 33.24 -0.48
C GLU A 14 -4.88 31.97 -1.31
N ALA A 15 -3.90 31.65 -2.15
CA ALA A 15 -3.88 30.41 -2.93
C ALA A 15 -3.88 29.17 -2.02
N LEU A 16 -3.11 29.19 -0.93
CA LEU A 16 -3.08 28.09 0.04
C LEU A 16 -4.44 27.94 0.74
N THR A 17 -5.06 29.07 1.11
CA THR A 17 -6.36 29.09 1.78
C THR A 17 -7.47 28.59 0.85
N ASP A 18 -7.45 28.97 -0.43
CA ASP A 18 -8.37 28.45 -1.44
C ASP A 18 -8.22 26.93 -1.62
N VAL A 19 -6.99 26.41 -1.66
CA VAL A 19 -6.74 24.97 -1.73
C VAL A 19 -7.31 24.25 -0.52
N ILE A 20 -7.08 24.79 0.68
CA ILE A 20 -7.56 24.19 1.94
C ILE A 20 -9.09 24.20 2.00
N LEU A 21 -9.71 25.35 1.79
CA LEU A 21 -11.15 25.54 2.01
C LEU A 21 -12.01 25.01 0.86
N ASN A 22 -11.57 25.18 -0.39
CA ASN A 22 -12.44 25.02 -1.56
C ASN A 22 -12.02 23.89 -2.50
N ARG A 23 -10.78 23.37 -2.41
CA ARG A 23 -10.27 22.33 -3.33
C ARG A 23 -10.03 20.98 -2.64
N GLY A 24 -10.82 20.68 -1.61
CA GLY A 24 -10.75 19.40 -0.88
C GLY A 24 -9.60 19.28 0.11
N GLY A 25 -8.88 20.37 0.42
CA GLY A 25 -7.79 20.33 1.39
C GLY A 25 -8.24 19.98 2.80
N MET A 26 -9.45 20.39 3.23
CA MET A 26 -10.03 19.96 4.51
C MET A 26 -10.27 18.44 4.58
N GLU A 27 -10.75 17.82 3.51
CA GLU A 27 -10.92 16.36 3.44
C GLU A 27 -9.56 15.65 3.53
N TRP A 28 -8.56 16.19 2.82
CA TRP A 28 -7.20 15.67 2.86
C TRP A 28 -6.56 15.77 4.25
N LEU A 29 -6.74 16.90 4.94
CA LEU A 29 -6.30 17.08 6.32
C LEU A 29 -7.00 16.11 7.29
N ASN A 30 -8.30 15.87 7.09
CA ASN A 30 -9.05 14.88 7.88
C ASN A 30 -8.56 13.44 7.65
N ILE A 31 -8.19 13.09 6.42
CA ILE A 31 -7.59 11.78 6.12
C ILE A 31 -6.21 11.68 6.80
N MET A 32 -5.40 12.72 6.68
CA MET A 32 -4.04 12.76 7.25
C MET A 32 -4.01 12.72 8.77
N SER A 33 -5.05 13.25 9.44
CA SER A 33 -5.14 13.28 10.90
C SER A 33 -5.49 11.92 11.51
N LYS A 34 -6.03 10.96 10.72
CA LYS A 34 -6.24 9.59 11.20
C LYS A 34 -4.89 8.94 11.52
N ALA A 35 -4.84 8.06 12.52
CA ALA A 35 -3.63 7.30 12.82
C ALA A 35 -3.38 6.24 11.73
N ASP A 36 -2.11 6.00 11.39
CA ASP A 36 -1.74 4.87 10.54
C ASP A 36 -1.77 3.58 11.37
N VAL A 37 -2.34 2.53 10.80
CA VAL A 37 -2.16 1.17 11.33
C VAL A 37 -0.80 0.67 10.86
N ASN A 38 0.11 0.43 11.81
CA ASN A 38 1.43 -0.10 11.53
C ASN A 38 1.56 -1.49 12.16
N PRO A 39 2.10 -2.49 11.43
CA PRO A 39 2.33 -3.82 11.97
C PRO A 39 3.46 -3.79 12.99
N ASP A 40 3.26 -4.53 14.08
CA ASP A 40 4.32 -4.85 15.03
C ASP A 40 5.09 -6.12 14.61
N GLU A 41 6.12 -6.46 15.36
CA GLU A 41 6.95 -7.66 15.15
C GLU A 41 6.12 -8.96 15.16
N GLY A 42 5.14 -9.06 16.06
CA GLY A 42 4.24 -10.21 16.15
C GLY A 42 3.43 -10.43 14.87
N ASN A 43 3.02 -9.36 14.20
CA ASN A 43 2.33 -9.44 12.91
C ASN A 43 3.26 -9.96 11.79
N TYR A 44 4.55 -9.59 11.78
CA TYR A 44 5.51 -10.11 10.80
C TYR A 44 5.84 -11.59 11.04
N LEU A 45 5.98 -12.00 12.31
CA LEU A 45 6.15 -13.43 12.65
C LEU A 45 4.95 -14.25 12.19
N LYS A 46 3.73 -13.76 12.45
CA LYS A 46 2.52 -14.43 11.99
C LYS A 46 2.42 -14.51 10.47
N LEU A 47 2.78 -13.45 9.75
CA LEU A 47 2.87 -13.47 8.29
C LEU A 47 3.82 -14.55 7.78
N LYS A 48 4.99 -14.67 8.41
CA LYS A 48 5.98 -15.70 8.07
C LYS A 48 5.41 -17.11 8.28
N ASP A 49 4.80 -17.35 9.44
CA ASP A 49 4.20 -18.64 9.76
C ASP A 49 3.08 -19.01 8.77
N GLU A 50 2.22 -18.05 8.40
CA GLU A 50 1.12 -18.28 7.45
C GLU A 50 1.62 -18.60 6.04
N LEU A 51 2.72 -17.98 5.58
CA LEU A 51 3.34 -18.28 4.29
C LEU A 51 3.89 -19.72 4.22
N GLU A 52 4.46 -20.21 5.31
CA GLU A 52 4.97 -21.59 5.40
C GLU A 52 3.83 -22.62 5.40
N ILE A 53 2.74 -22.29 6.09
CA ILE A 53 1.66 -23.23 6.39
C ILE A 53 0.60 -23.28 5.27
N ARG A 54 0.38 -22.18 4.52
CA ARG A 54 -0.66 -22.04 3.48
C ARG A 54 -2.06 -22.49 3.93
N LYS A 55 -2.43 -22.28 5.20
CA LYS A 55 -3.66 -22.85 5.79
C LYS A 55 -4.95 -22.21 5.28
N PHE A 56 -4.89 -20.95 4.86
CA PHE A 56 -6.09 -20.16 4.59
C PHE A 56 -6.28 -19.89 3.09
N ASN A 57 -7.40 -20.36 2.52
CA ASN A 57 -7.74 -20.10 1.12
C ASN A 57 -8.42 -18.72 0.96
N PHE A 58 -7.69 -17.65 1.28
CA PHE A 58 -8.14 -16.26 1.17
C PHE A 58 -8.70 -15.95 -0.22
N ILE A 59 -8.07 -16.51 -1.24
CA ILE A 59 -8.40 -16.32 -2.65
C ILE A 59 -9.80 -16.82 -2.96
N GLU A 60 -10.16 -18.01 -2.49
CA GLU A 60 -11.52 -18.55 -2.66
C GLU A 60 -12.54 -17.78 -1.83
N LEU A 61 -12.22 -17.46 -0.57
CA LEU A 61 -13.15 -16.77 0.33
C LEU A 61 -13.59 -15.40 -0.20
N TYR A 62 -12.67 -14.68 -0.83
CA TYR A 62 -12.90 -13.32 -1.34
C TYR A 62 -13.01 -13.25 -2.86
N ASN A 63 -13.23 -14.40 -3.52
CA ASN A 63 -13.41 -14.54 -4.96
C ASN A 63 -12.33 -13.81 -5.79
N LEU A 64 -11.09 -13.91 -5.33
CA LEU A 64 -9.93 -13.38 -6.03
C LEU A 64 -9.41 -14.41 -7.03
N ASN A 65 -8.74 -13.95 -8.08
CA ASN A 65 -8.09 -14.82 -9.06
C ASN A 65 -6.75 -14.22 -9.48
N TYR A 66 -5.66 -14.95 -9.24
CA TYR A 66 -4.31 -14.49 -9.59
C TYR A 66 -4.09 -14.24 -11.09
N GLN A 67 -4.95 -14.79 -11.94
CA GLN A 67 -4.89 -14.58 -13.40
C GLN A 67 -5.65 -13.33 -13.84
N ASP A 68 -6.48 -12.76 -12.97
CA ASP A 68 -7.32 -11.61 -13.29
C ASP A 68 -6.52 -10.30 -13.27
N LEU A 69 -6.78 -9.43 -14.25
CA LEU A 69 -6.20 -8.09 -14.30
C LEU A 69 -6.81 -7.18 -13.23
N ASP A 70 -8.04 -7.46 -12.82
CA ASP A 70 -8.78 -6.67 -11.83
C ASP A 70 -8.50 -7.14 -10.38
N PHE A 71 -7.55 -8.07 -10.19
CA PHE A 71 -7.20 -8.61 -8.85
C PHE A 71 -6.92 -7.50 -7.83
N ILE A 72 -6.11 -6.50 -8.20
CA ILE A 72 -5.74 -5.42 -7.28
C ILE A 72 -6.94 -4.53 -6.94
N ASP A 73 -7.81 -4.26 -7.92
CA ASP A 73 -9.04 -3.49 -7.70
C ASP A 73 -9.99 -4.24 -6.76
N ASN A 74 -10.14 -5.55 -6.95
CA ASN A 74 -10.95 -6.41 -6.08
C ASN A 74 -10.36 -6.53 -4.67
N LEU A 75 -9.03 -6.62 -4.54
CA LEU A 75 -8.36 -6.64 -3.24
C LEU A 75 -8.56 -5.31 -2.50
N GLU A 76 -8.34 -4.17 -3.16
CA GLU A 76 -8.60 -2.85 -2.57
C GLU A 76 -10.07 -2.69 -2.18
N HIS A 77 -11.00 -3.16 -3.01
CA HIS A 77 -12.43 -3.16 -2.69
C HIS A 77 -12.74 -3.95 -1.43
N ASN A 78 -12.21 -5.18 -1.32
CA ASN A 78 -12.39 -6.01 -0.14
C ASN A 78 -11.81 -5.31 1.11
N ILE A 79 -10.57 -4.79 1.04
CA ILE A 79 -9.98 -4.05 2.17
C ILE A 79 -10.88 -2.88 2.59
N ARG A 80 -11.45 -2.11 1.65
CA ARG A 80 -12.36 -0.99 1.96
C ARG A 80 -13.65 -1.43 2.64
N VAL A 81 -14.22 -2.55 2.23
CA VAL A 81 -15.46 -3.08 2.82
C VAL A 81 -15.23 -3.50 4.27
N PHE A 82 -14.06 -4.08 4.57
CA PHE A 82 -13.71 -4.54 5.91
C PHE A 82 -13.05 -3.47 6.79
N SER A 83 -12.43 -2.45 6.19
CA SER A 83 -11.87 -1.31 6.92
C SER A 83 -13.01 -0.53 7.58
N VAL A 84 -13.07 -0.63 8.90
CA VAL A 84 -13.98 0.15 9.73
C VAL A 84 -13.31 1.46 10.09
N ASP A 85 -14.13 2.52 10.21
CA ASP A 85 -13.67 3.84 10.65
C ASP A 85 -12.80 3.70 11.90
N GLY A 86 -11.64 4.35 11.91
CA GLY A 86 -10.39 3.99 12.64
C GLY A 86 -10.42 3.88 14.18
N ALA A 87 -11.59 3.74 14.79
CA ALA A 87 -11.82 3.48 16.20
C ALA A 87 -11.93 1.98 16.56
N LYS A 88 -12.00 1.08 15.58
CA LYS A 88 -12.01 -0.38 15.84
C LYS A 88 -10.61 -0.97 15.66
N GLU A 89 -10.33 -2.00 16.44
CA GLU A 89 -9.11 -2.80 16.30
C GLU A 89 -8.99 -3.36 14.87
N PRO A 90 -7.80 -3.31 14.26
CA PRO A 90 -7.56 -3.88 12.94
C PRO A 90 -7.78 -5.40 12.93
N ASP A 91 -8.43 -5.91 11.88
CA ASP A 91 -8.50 -7.34 11.63
C ASP A 91 -7.16 -7.81 11.02
N TRP A 92 -6.20 -8.12 11.90
CA TRP A 92 -4.87 -8.52 11.49
C TRP A 92 -4.85 -9.83 10.70
N ASP A 93 -5.81 -10.73 10.92
CA ASP A 93 -5.89 -11.98 10.15
C ASP A 93 -6.27 -11.68 8.71
N PHE A 94 -7.25 -10.80 8.49
CA PHE A 94 -7.58 -10.31 7.16
C PHE A 94 -6.39 -9.58 6.53
N ILE A 95 -5.78 -8.63 7.24
CA ILE A 95 -4.67 -7.80 6.73
C ILE A 95 -3.48 -8.66 6.31
N ILE A 96 -3.08 -9.63 7.14
CA ILE A 96 -1.97 -10.54 6.85
C ILE A 96 -2.29 -11.37 5.62
N ASN A 97 -3.48 -11.97 5.53
CA ASN A 97 -3.85 -12.77 4.37
C ASN A 97 -3.97 -11.93 3.08
N ALA A 98 -4.47 -10.70 3.17
CA ALA A 98 -4.48 -9.76 2.06
C ALA A 98 -3.06 -9.37 1.61
N ALA A 99 -2.11 -9.23 2.56
CA ALA A 99 -0.71 -8.98 2.24
C ALA A 99 -0.03 -10.17 1.57
N ILE A 100 -0.34 -11.40 2.01
CA ILE A 100 0.11 -12.63 1.33
C ILE A 100 -0.45 -12.68 -0.09
N ALA A 101 -1.77 -12.51 -0.24
CA ALA A 101 -2.43 -12.54 -1.55
C ALA A 101 -1.85 -11.49 -2.51
N LEU A 102 -1.60 -10.27 -2.02
CA LEU A 102 -0.91 -9.23 -2.80
C LEU A 102 0.48 -9.69 -3.23
N GLY A 103 1.27 -10.21 -2.30
CA GLY A 103 2.64 -10.59 -2.61
C GLY A 103 2.73 -11.76 -3.59
N GLU A 104 1.91 -12.80 -3.41
CA GLU A 104 1.79 -13.92 -4.34
C GLU A 104 1.34 -13.46 -5.73
N TYR A 105 0.38 -12.53 -5.81
CA TYR A 105 -0.03 -11.95 -7.10
C TYR A 105 1.13 -11.24 -7.80
N ILE A 106 1.91 -10.41 -7.07
CA ILE A 106 3.09 -9.73 -7.62
C ILE A 106 4.11 -10.75 -8.13
N ILE A 107 4.44 -11.77 -7.32
CA ILE A 107 5.37 -12.83 -7.71
C ILE A 107 4.90 -13.53 -9.00
N ILE A 108 3.60 -13.86 -9.10
CA ILE A 108 3.04 -14.53 -10.29
C ILE A 108 3.09 -13.62 -11.52
N ARG A 109 2.80 -12.32 -11.36
CA ARG A 109 2.62 -11.39 -12.48
C ARG A 109 3.91 -10.79 -13.01
N VAL A 110 4.86 -10.50 -12.13
CA VAL A 110 6.11 -9.83 -12.49
C VAL A 110 7.35 -10.56 -11.98
N GLY A 111 7.22 -11.52 -11.07
CA GLY A 111 8.36 -12.19 -10.44
C GLY A 111 8.88 -11.46 -9.20
N GLY A 112 9.76 -12.12 -8.47
CA GLY A 112 10.29 -11.70 -7.18
C GLY A 112 10.23 -12.84 -6.18
N GLU A 113 10.64 -12.56 -4.94
CA GLU A 113 10.64 -13.56 -3.87
C GLU A 113 10.44 -12.93 -2.50
N TRP A 114 9.82 -13.68 -1.60
CA TRP A 114 9.74 -13.34 -0.19
C TRP A 114 11.11 -13.46 0.46
N LEU A 115 11.54 -12.41 1.15
CA LEU A 115 12.78 -12.39 1.91
C LEU A 115 12.52 -11.87 3.32
N PHE A 116 13.07 -12.58 4.30
CA PHE A 116 13.03 -12.22 5.71
C PHE A 116 14.35 -11.54 6.09
N SER A 117 14.30 -10.28 6.52
CA SER A 117 15.46 -9.61 7.09
C SER A 117 15.60 -10.00 8.55
N GLU A 118 16.71 -10.66 8.88
CA GLU A 118 17.08 -10.94 10.28
C GLU A 118 17.45 -9.68 11.06
N GLN A 119 17.82 -8.58 10.39
CA GLN A 119 18.22 -7.34 11.05
C GLN A 119 17.01 -6.54 11.56
N ASP A 120 15.94 -6.52 10.76
CA ASP A 120 14.74 -5.74 11.05
C ASP A 120 13.53 -6.60 11.43
N GLU A 121 13.69 -7.93 11.44
CA GLU A 121 12.65 -8.93 11.70
C GLU A 121 11.38 -8.73 10.86
N ARG A 122 11.58 -8.26 9.63
CA ARG A 122 10.52 -7.93 8.68
C ARG A 122 10.59 -8.82 7.45
N LEU A 123 9.41 -9.11 6.93
CA LEU A 123 9.25 -9.81 5.67
C LEU A 123 8.89 -8.82 4.56
N TYR A 124 9.54 -8.94 3.41
CA TYR A 124 9.28 -8.14 2.22
C TYR A 124 9.37 -8.99 0.96
N LEU A 125 8.74 -8.51 -0.11
CA LEU A 125 9.08 -8.92 -1.45
C LEU A 125 10.36 -8.23 -1.91
N SER A 126 11.25 -8.98 -2.53
CA SER A 126 12.50 -8.52 -3.11
C SER A 126 12.64 -8.96 -4.56
N HIS A 127 13.59 -8.37 -5.28
CA HIS A 127 13.91 -8.70 -6.67
C HIS A 127 12.69 -8.61 -7.60
N ILE A 128 11.79 -7.65 -7.34
CA ILE A 128 10.50 -7.55 -8.02
C ILE A 128 10.75 -7.25 -9.51
N GLY A 129 10.28 -8.14 -10.39
CA GLY A 129 10.57 -8.05 -11.82
C GLY A 129 12.05 -8.12 -12.20
N GLY A 130 12.87 -8.77 -11.36
CA GLY A 130 14.32 -8.90 -11.58
C GLY A 130 15.12 -7.66 -11.21
N LEU A 131 14.51 -6.63 -10.63
CA LEU A 131 15.20 -5.41 -10.20
C LEU A 131 15.78 -5.59 -8.80
N GLU A 132 17.12 -5.53 -8.67
CA GLU A 132 17.83 -5.77 -7.40
C GLU A 132 17.41 -4.84 -6.26
N ASN A 133 17.09 -3.58 -6.56
CA ASN A 133 16.78 -2.56 -5.57
C ASN A 133 15.28 -2.39 -5.31
N GLU A 134 14.41 -3.10 -6.04
CA GLU A 134 12.96 -2.97 -5.84
C GLU A 134 12.50 -3.94 -4.75
N GLN A 135 11.99 -3.36 -3.66
CA GLN A 135 11.47 -4.10 -2.51
C GLN A 135 10.09 -3.56 -2.13
N MET A 136 9.22 -4.45 -1.64
CA MET A 136 7.90 -4.08 -1.14
C MET A 136 7.59 -4.76 0.18
N ASN A 137 7.25 -3.96 1.18
CA ASN A 137 6.65 -4.46 2.40
C ASN A 137 5.11 -4.52 2.24
N CYS A 138 4.62 -5.68 1.78
CA CYS A 138 3.19 -5.88 1.52
C CYS A 138 2.33 -5.68 2.78
N LEU A 139 2.80 -6.14 3.94
CA LEU A 139 2.05 -6.02 5.20
C LEU A 139 1.88 -4.56 5.61
N LEU A 140 2.96 -3.77 5.52
CA LEU A 140 2.91 -2.34 5.80
C LEU A 140 2.01 -1.59 4.81
N LEU A 141 2.06 -1.93 3.52
CA LEU A 141 1.23 -1.30 2.51
C LEU A 141 -0.27 -1.59 2.74
N VAL A 142 -0.63 -2.85 2.97
CA VAL A 142 -2.03 -3.25 3.20
C VAL A 142 -2.57 -2.68 4.51
N SER A 143 -1.79 -2.72 5.60
CA SER A 143 -2.21 -2.14 6.89
C SER A 143 -2.40 -0.63 6.84
N ARG A 144 -1.52 0.09 6.12
CA ARG A 144 -1.71 1.53 5.89
C ARG A 144 -2.93 1.82 5.02
N TYR A 145 -3.13 1.06 3.95
CA TYR A 145 -4.31 1.19 3.12
C TYR A 145 -5.60 0.88 3.88
N TRP A 146 -5.60 -0.13 4.75
CA TRP A 146 -6.70 -0.44 5.66
C TRP A 146 -7.07 0.77 6.53
N SER A 147 -6.09 1.48 7.08
CA SER A 147 -6.35 2.64 7.94
C SER A 147 -6.87 3.88 7.20
N LYS A 148 -6.44 4.07 5.94
CA LYS A 148 -6.71 5.27 5.14
C LYS A 148 -6.88 4.91 3.65
N PRO A 149 -7.95 4.21 3.25
CA PRO A 149 -8.13 3.78 1.86
C PRO A 149 -8.31 4.95 0.88
N GLU A 150 -8.70 6.12 1.38
CA GLU A 150 -8.84 7.36 0.61
C GLU A 150 -7.50 8.08 0.41
N TYR A 151 -6.46 7.72 1.16
CA TYR A 151 -5.14 8.33 1.04
C TYR A 151 -4.38 7.76 -0.16
N ASN A 152 -4.42 8.49 -1.27
CA ASN A 152 -3.82 8.12 -2.55
C ASN A 152 -2.40 7.51 -2.48
N PRO A 153 -1.46 8.03 -1.67
CA PRO A 153 -0.12 7.44 -1.53
C PRO A 153 -0.12 6.00 -0.99
N TYR A 154 -1.18 5.55 -0.32
CA TYR A 154 -1.33 4.19 0.18
C TYR A 154 -2.08 3.27 -0.80
N SER A 155 -2.56 3.77 -1.94
CA SER A 155 -3.23 2.92 -2.93
C SER A 155 -2.28 1.84 -3.45
N ILE A 156 -2.67 0.59 -3.21
CA ILE A 156 -2.01 -0.62 -3.68
C ILE A 156 -1.94 -0.61 -5.21
N LYS A 157 -3.02 -0.20 -5.89
CA LYS A 157 -3.07 -0.06 -7.35
C LYS A 157 -2.02 0.89 -7.87
N LYS A 158 -1.89 2.08 -7.27
CA LYS A 158 -0.88 3.06 -7.70
C LYS A 158 0.54 2.57 -7.48
N VAL A 159 0.80 1.93 -6.33
CA VAL A 159 2.11 1.34 -6.05
C VAL A 159 2.44 0.23 -7.05
N PHE A 160 1.49 -0.65 -7.36
CA PHE A 160 1.67 -1.73 -8.33
C PHE A 160 1.90 -1.20 -9.75
N LEU A 161 1.11 -0.23 -10.21
CA LEU A 161 1.29 0.40 -11.52
C LEU A 161 2.65 1.09 -11.65
N ARG A 162 3.16 1.71 -10.57
CA ARG A 162 4.51 2.29 -10.55
C ARG A 162 5.58 1.21 -10.79
N ILE A 163 5.45 0.05 -10.13
CA ILE A 163 6.36 -1.08 -10.32
C ILE A 163 6.33 -1.54 -11.79
N GLN A 164 5.13 -1.72 -12.36
CA GLN A 164 5.00 -2.09 -13.77
C GLN A 164 5.60 -1.05 -14.73
N GLY A 165 5.43 0.24 -14.42
CA GLY A 165 6.04 1.34 -15.16
C GLY A 165 7.57 1.28 -15.13
N ASN A 166 8.16 1.13 -13.94
CA ASN A 166 9.61 1.01 -13.75
C ASN A 166 10.20 -0.18 -14.52
N LEU A 167 9.48 -1.30 -14.58
CA LEU A 167 9.91 -2.47 -15.36
C LEU A 167 9.91 -2.19 -16.86
N SER A 168 8.90 -1.48 -17.36
CA SER A 168 8.77 -1.14 -18.77
C SER A 168 9.89 -0.18 -19.21
N GLU A 169 10.26 0.79 -18.36
CA GLU A 169 11.35 1.72 -18.62
C GLU A 169 12.71 1.02 -18.68
N ASN A 170 13.00 0.11 -17.76
CA ASN A 170 14.27 -0.63 -17.72
C ASN A 170 14.43 -1.64 -18.88
N LEU A 171 13.33 -2.21 -19.37
CA LEU A 171 13.35 -3.08 -20.56
C LEU A 171 13.51 -2.29 -21.87
N SER A 172 13.20 -0.99 -21.88
CA SER A 172 13.33 -0.13 -23.06
C SER A 172 14.75 0.41 -23.26
N ILE A 173 15.64 0.22 -22.28
CA ILE A 173 17.01 0.74 -22.25
C ILE A 173 18.04 -0.35 -22.62
N ASN A 174 17.61 -1.60 -22.74
CA ASN A 174 18.44 -2.76 -23.15
C ASN A 174 18.05 -3.25 -24.55
#